data_AF-A0A839DTR2-F1
#
_entry.id   AF-A0A839DTR2-F1
#
_cell.length_a   1.000
_cell.length_b   1.000
_cell.length_c   1.000
_cell.angle_alpha   90.00
_cell.angle_beta   90.00
_cell.angle_gamma   90.00
#
_symmetry.space_group_name_H-M   'P 1'
#
loop_
_entity.id
_entity.type
_entity.pdbx_description
1 polymer ?
#
loop_
_entity_poly.entity_id
_entity_poly.type
_entity_poly.pdbx_seq_one_letter_code
_entity_poly.pdbx_strand_id
1 'polypeptide(L)'
;MVWAALSGLTAVGALALVLSDHSMMASAAPLVIVLFSLFSSRQAKLRRQRGFRARFHSVEQIRDTHDLSRFHRLRDEVGEVTATRESRKEFPGISLVDAVTLVRNRSRESP
;
A
#
# COMPACT_ATOMS: atom_id res chain seq x y z
N MET A 1 -2.92 -6.38 15.85
CA MET A 1 -3.81 -7.17 16.73
C MET A 1 -4.87 -7.94 15.95
N VAL A 2 -5.63 -7.31 15.04
CA VAL A 2 -6.67 -8.00 14.21
C VAL A 2 -6.14 -9.22 13.44
N TRP A 3 -4.90 -9.16 12.93
CA TRP A 3 -4.25 -10.27 12.23
C TRP A 3 -3.96 -11.50 13.11
N ALA A 4 -3.62 -11.30 14.39
CA ALA A 4 -3.34 -12.40 15.32
C ALA A 4 -4.63 -13.12 15.75
N ALA A 5 -5.73 -12.36 15.88
CA ALA A 5 -7.05 -12.92 16.17
C ALA A 5 -7.58 -13.76 14.98
N LEU A 6 -7.38 -13.27 13.74
CA LEU A 6 -7.76 -13.99 12.53
C LEU A 6 -6.97 -15.31 12.37
N SER A 7 -5.66 -15.30 12.61
CA SER A 7 -4.84 -16.51 12.54
C SER A 7 -5.23 -17.54 13.61
N GLY A 8 -5.56 -17.08 14.82
CA GLY A 8 -6.03 -17.94 15.91
C GLY A 8 -7.36 -18.62 15.57
N LEU A 9 -8.32 -17.87 15.02
CA LEU A 9 -9.62 -18.39 14.63
C LEU A 9 -9.51 -19.47 13.53
N THR A 10 -8.64 -19.25 12.53
CA THR A 10 -8.39 -20.24 11.49
C THR A 10 -7.74 -21.52 12.02
N ALA A 11 -6.83 -21.42 12.99
CA ALA A 11 -6.19 -22.58 13.60
C ALA A 11 -7.19 -23.44 14.39
N VAL A 12 -8.08 -22.80 15.16
CA VAL A 12 -9.12 -23.49 15.92
C VAL A 12 -10.15 -24.16 14.99
N GLY A 13 -10.55 -23.48 13.91
CA GLY A 13 -11.46 -24.05 12.91
C GLY A 13 -10.87 -25.27 12.19
N ALA A 14 -9.59 -25.23 11.84
CA ALA A 14 -8.89 -26.37 11.25
C ALA A 14 -8.80 -27.55 12.22
N LEU A 15 -8.51 -27.28 13.51
CA LEU A 15 -8.44 -28.33 14.54
C LEU A 15 -9.79 -29.03 14.74
N ALA A 16 -10.90 -28.27 14.77
CA ALA A 16 -12.25 -28.80 14.89
C ALA A 16 -12.67 -29.67 13.68
N LEU A 17 -12.23 -29.31 12.47
CA LEU A 17 -12.47 -30.10 11.26
C LEU A 17 -11.67 -31.41 11.22
N VAL A 18 -10.42 -31.41 11.74
CA VAL A 18 -9.61 -32.63 11.89
C VAL A 18 -10.25 -33.59 12.91
N LEU A 19 -10.79 -33.05 14.00
CA LEU A 19 -11.49 -33.84 15.03
C LEU A 19 -12.83 -34.42 14.54
N SER A 20 -13.41 -33.88 13.46
CA SER A 20 -14.70 -34.30 12.89
C SER A 20 -14.57 -35.28 11.71
N ASP A 21 -13.42 -35.94 11.56
CA ASP A 21 -13.12 -36.89 10.46
C ASP A 21 -13.18 -36.28 9.04
N HIS A 22 -13.27 -34.96 8.92
CA HIS A 22 -13.24 -34.23 7.64
C HIS A 22 -11.82 -33.74 7.33
N SER A 23 -10.87 -34.67 7.36
CA SER A 23 -9.44 -34.45 7.20
C SER A 23 -9.06 -33.75 5.87
N MET A 24 -9.84 -33.97 4.81
CA MET A 24 -9.63 -33.29 3.52
C MET A 24 -10.04 -31.81 3.53
N MET A 25 -11.06 -31.42 4.31
CA MET A 25 -11.48 -30.01 4.38
C MET A 25 -10.60 -29.18 5.31
N ALA A 26 -10.02 -29.79 6.34
CA ALA A 26 -9.12 -29.12 7.28
C ALA A 26 -7.83 -28.58 6.63
N SER A 27 -7.33 -29.23 5.58
CA SER A 27 -6.12 -28.81 4.86
C SER A 27 -6.40 -27.82 3.72
N ALA A 28 -7.58 -27.91 3.09
CA ALA A 28 -7.96 -27.05 1.97
C ALA A 28 -8.37 -25.63 2.41
N ALA A 29 -9.11 -25.51 3.51
CA ALA A 29 -9.60 -24.22 4.02
C ALA A 29 -8.50 -23.16 4.26
N PRO A 30 -7.38 -23.46 4.98
CA PRO A 30 -6.33 -22.47 5.19
C PRO A 30 -5.63 -22.08 3.88
N LEU A 31 -5.47 -23.01 2.94
CA LEU A 31 -4.91 -22.75 1.60
C LEU A 31 -5.77 -21.75 0.81
N VAL A 32 -7.09 -21.92 0.82
CA VAL A 32 -8.03 -20.99 0.16
C VAL A 32 -7.95 -19.59 0.77
N ILE A 33 -7.84 -19.49 2.10
CA ILE A 33 -7.71 -18.20 2.80
C ILE A 33 -6.42 -17.47 2.40
N VAL A 34 -5.29 -18.19 2.30
CA VAL A 34 -4.01 -17.62 1.86
C VAL A 34 -4.11 -17.11 0.42
N LEU A 35 -4.68 -17.91 -0.49
CA LEU A 35 -4.87 -17.52 -1.89
C LEU A 35 -5.78 -16.28 -2.01
N PHE A 36 -6.86 -16.22 -1.23
CA PHE A 36 -7.77 -15.08 -1.23
C PHE A 36 -7.10 -13.81 -0.66
N SER A 37 -6.26 -13.95 0.38
CA SER A 37 -5.48 -12.84 0.96
C SER A 37 -4.45 -12.28 -0.03
N LEU A 38 -3.76 -13.15 -0.78
CA LEU A 38 -2.84 -12.74 -1.83
C LEU A 38 -3.56 -12.03 -2.99
N PHE A 39 -4.71 -12.56 -3.41
CA PHE A 39 -5.50 -11.99 -4.50
C PHE A 39 -6.11 -10.64 -4.14
N SER A 40 -6.70 -10.53 -2.94
CA SER A 40 -7.28 -9.28 -2.43
C SER A 40 -6.22 -8.19 -2.24
N SER A 41 -5.02 -8.54 -1.77
CA SER A 41 -3.89 -7.62 -1.66
C SER A 41 -3.45 -7.07 -3.03
N ARG A 42 -3.38 -7.92 -4.05
CA ARG A 42 -3.09 -7.50 -5.43
C ARG A 42 -4.19 -6.60 -6.00
N GLN A 43 -5.46 -6.96 -5.81
CA GLN A 43 -6.57 -6.11 -6.27
C GLN A 43 -6.59 -4.75 -5.57
N ALA A 44 -6.34 -4.70 -4.26
CA ALA A 44 -6.27 -3.43 -3.52
C ALA A 44 -5.16 -2.52 -4.05
N LYS A 45 -3.98 -3.09 -4.37
CA LYS A 45 -2.87 -2.37 -5.02
C LYS A 45 -3.29 -1.83 -6.40
N LEU A 46 -3.90 -2.66 -7.24
CA LEU A 46 -4.36 -2.27 -8.56
C LEU A 46 -5.44 -1.19 -8.52
N ARG A 47 -6.41 -1.28 -7.59
CA ARG A 47 -7.44 -0.26 -7.40
C ARG A 47 -6.84 1.08 -7.00
N ARG A 48 -5.85 1.09 -6.09
CA ARG A 48 -5.15 2.32 -5.70
C ARG A 48 -4.37 2.93 -6.86
N GLN A 49 -3.68 2.12 -7.65
CA GLN A 49 -2.96 2.58 -8.84
C GLN A 49 -3.90 3.13 -9.92
N ARG A 50 -5.05 2.49 -10.14
CA ARG A 50 -6.08 2.99 -11.06
C ARG A 50 -6.68 4.31 -10.59
N GLY A 51 -6.98 4.45 -9.30
CA GLY A 51 -7.50 5.70 -8.72
C GLY A 51 -6.50 6.85 -8.73
N PHE A 52 -5.20 6.54 -8.68
CA PHE A 52 -4.13 7.53 -8.86
C PHE A 52 -4.01 7.96 -10.32
N ARG A 53 -3.92 7.00 -11.26
CA ARG A 53 -3.87 7.29 -12.71
C ARG A 53 -5.10 8.04 -13.21
N ALA A 54 -6.28 7.76 -12.66
CA ALA A 54 -7.50 8.47 -13.03
C ALA A 54 -7.52 9.95 -12.60
N ARG A 55 -6.81 10.30 -11.51
CA ARG A 55 -6.84 11.66 -10.94
C ARG A 55 -5.63 12.50 -11.32
N PHE A 56 -4.46 11.89 -11.44
CA PHE A 56 -3.20 12.61 -11.65
C PHE A 56 -2.47 12.18 -12.92
N HIS A 57 -3.00 11.20 -13.66
CA HIS A 57 -2.39 10.54 -14.83
C HIS A 57 -1.04 9.87 -14.57
N SER A 58 -0.01 10.64 -14.18
CA SER A 58 1.36 10.18 -13.91
C SER A 58 2.08 11.03 -12.85
N VAL A 59 3.17 10.48 -12.31
CA VAL A 59 4.02 11.17 -11.33
C VAL A 59 4.79 12.32 -12.00
N GLU A 60 5.26 12.12 -13.24
CA GLU A 60 5.87 13.16 -14.08
C GLU A 60 4.94 14.38 -14.22
N GLN A 61 3.66 14.15 -14.52
CA GLN A 61 2.72 15.26 -14.63
C GLN A 61 2.53 16.01 -13.31
N ILE A 62 2.57 15.33 -12.16
CA ILE A 62 2.56 16.02 -10.85
C ILE A 62 3.77 16.93 -10.71
N ARG A 63 4.96 16.50 -11.16
CA ARG A 63 6.18 17.33 -11.11
C ARG A 63 6.08 18.57 -11.99
N ASP A 64 5.44 18.46 -13.14
CA ASP A 64 5.33 19.57 -14.09
C ASP A 64 4.20 20.55 -13.74
N THR A 65 3.14 20.07 -13.06
CA THR A 65 1.93 20.87 -12.82
C THR A 65 1.83 21.41 -11.38
N HIS A 66 2.52 20.80 -10.41
CA HIS A 66 2.42 21.19 -9.00
C HIS A 66 3.74 21.72 -8.47
N ASP A 67 3.66 22.76 -7.65
CA ASP A 67 4.81 23.30 -6.95
C ASP A 67 5.27 22.34 -5.82
N LEU A 68 6.41 21.69 -6.05
CA LEU A 68 7.02 20.75 -5.10
C LEU A 68 7.90 21.44 -4.06
N SER A 69 8.13 22.75 -4.17
CA SER A 69 9.01 23.50 -3.27
C SER A 69 8.56 23.41 -1.80
N ARG A 70 7.24 23.34 -1.57
CA ARG A 70 6.66 23.09 -0.24
C ARG A 70 7.17 21.79 0.38
N PHE A 71 7.22 20.69 -0.39
CA PHE A 71 7.69 19.40 0.13
C PHE A 71 9.20 19.38 0.35
N HIS A 72 9.96 20.08 -0.48
CA HIS A 72 11.41 20.21 -0.29
C HIS A 72 11.73 21.03 0.95
N ARG A 73 11.01 22.12 1.19
CA ARG A 73 11.14 22.90 2.43
C ARG A 73 10.77 22.05 3.65
N LEU A 74 9.64 21.32 3.58
CA LEU A 74 9.22 20.44 4.67
C LEU A 74 10.23 19.33 4.96
N ARG A 75 10.87 18.79 3.93
CA ARG A 75 11.95 17.80 4.05
C ARG A 75 13.16 18.39 4.75
N ASP A 76 13.55 19.60 4.36
CA ASP A 76 14.73 20.28 4.89
C ASP A 76 14.51 20.73 6.36
N GLU A 77 13.26 21.05 6.76
CA GLU A 77 12.90 21.48 8.13
C GLU A 77 12.59 20.32 9.10
N VAL A 78 11.82 19.32 8.67
CA VAL A 78 11.22 18.29 9.55
C VAL A 78 11.68 16.87 9.19
N GLY A 79 12.32 16.69 8.04
CA GLY A 79 12.86 15.42 7.56
C GLY A 79 12.03 14.72 6.48
N GLU A 80 12.70 13.79 5.79
CA GLU A 80 12.20 13.09 4.60
C GLU A 80 10.93 12.27 4.85
N VAL A 81 10.82 11.63 6.02
CA VAL A 81 9.66 10.80 6.37
C VAL A 81 8.40 11.63 6.48
N THR A 82 8.48 12.79 7.14
CA THR A 82 7.33 13.70 7.31
C THR A 82 6.92 14.30 5.98
N ALA A 83 7.88 14.77 5.18
CA ALA A 83 7.62 15.29 3.84
C ALA A 83 6.97 14.25 2.91
N THR A 84 7.43 12.99 2.95
CA THR A 84 6.84 11.88 2.20
C THR A 84 5.43 11.56 2.69
N ARG A 85 5.17 11.68 4.00
CA ARG A 85 3.83 11.47 4.54
C ARG A 85 2.87 12.56 4.07
N GLU A 86 3.29 13.82 4.07
CA GLU A 86 2.47 14.93 3.57
C GLU A 86 2.23 14.83 2.06
N SER A 87 3.24 14.49 1.26
CA SER A 87 3.05 14.30 -0.19
C SER A 87 2.03 13.19 -0.51
N ARG A 88 1.98 12.14 0.30
CA ARG A 88 0.97 11.06 0.15
C ARG A 88 -0.44 11.46 0.62
N LYS A 89 -0.57 12.46 1.48
CA LYS A 89 -1.88 13.03 1.83
C LYS A 89 -2.39 13.91 0.70
N GLU A 90 -1.51 14.69 0.10
CA GLU A 90 -1.85 15.61 -1.00
C GLU A 90 -2.13 14.86 -2.32
N PHE A 91 -1.38 13.79 -2.59
CA PHE A 91 -1.56 12.93 -3.77
C PHE A 91 -2.05 11.52 -3.39
N PRO A 92 -3.35 11.35 -3.08
CA PRO A 92 -3.89 10.09 -2.59
C PRO A 92 -3.84 8.99 -3.67
N GLY A 93 -3.12 7.91 -3.35
CA GLY A 93 -2.97 6.74 -4.22
C GLY A 93 -1.59 6.63 -4.89
N ILE A 94 -0.74 7.64 -4.74
CA ILE A 94 0.66 7.58 -5.17
C ILE A 94 1.40 6.43 -4.47
N SER A 95 2.32 5.78 -5.18
CA SER A 95 3.16 4.76 -4.58
C SER A 95 4.14 5.40 -3.58
N LEU A 96 4.57 4.63 -2.58
CA LEU A 96 5.55 5.13 -1.62
C LEU A 96 6.87 5.52 -2.30
N VAL A 97 7.29 4.72 -3.29
CA VAL A 97 8.52 4.96 -4.05
C VAL A 97 8.41 6.29 -4.81
N ASP A 98 7.31 6.50 -5.52
CA ASP A 98 7.09 7.73 -6.29
C ASP A 98 6.99 8.97 -5.38
N ALA A 99 6.33 8.84 -4.23
CA ALA A 99 6.24 9.92 -3.24
C ALA A 99 7.61 10.31 -2.67
N VAL A 100 8.47 9.32 -2.41
CA VAL A 100 9.87 9.56 -2.02
C VAL A 100 10.60 10.24 -3.17
N THR A 101 10.43 9.78 -4.41
CA THR A 101 11.06 10.40 -5.58
C THR A 101 10.68 11.88 -5.75
N LEU A 102 9.41 12.24 -5.52
CA LEU A 102 8.94 13.63 -5.55
C LEU A 102 9.63 14.52 -4.50
N VAL A 103 9.81 13.99 -3.29
CA VAL A 103 10.43 14.71 -2.17
C VAL A 103 11.95 14.81 -2.33
N ARG A 104 12.57 13.78 -2.90
CA ARG A 104 14.03 13.68 -2.99
C ARG A 104 14.60 14.45 -4.18
N ASN A 105 13.94 14.39 -5.34
CA ASN A 105 14.38 15.14 -6.49
C ASN A 105 13.93 16.61 -6.39
N ARG A 106 14.88 17.51 -6.09
CA ARG A 106 14.72 18.91 -6.48
C ARG A 106 14.55 18.94 -8.00
N SER A 107 13.46 19.52 -8.47
CA SER A 107 13.31 19.89 -9.87
C SER A 107 14.62 20.58 -10.27
N ARG A 108 15.30 20.06 -11.31
CA ARG A 108 16.53 20.66 -11.79
C ARG A 108 16.17 22.08 -12.22
N GLU A 109 16.49 23.06 -11.38
CA GLU A 109 16.66 24.44 -11.81
C GLU A 109 17.69 24.37 -12.93
N SER A 110 17.20 24.52 -14.16
CA SER A 110 18.08 24.72 -15.30
C SER A 110 18.75 26.08 -15.10
N PRO A 111 20.08 26.17 -15.24
CA PRO A 111 20.81 27.42 -15.12
C PRO A 111 20.36 28.45 -16.16
#